data_AF-A0A6F9ASQ0-F1
#
_entry.id   AF-A0A6F9ASQ0-F1
#
_cell.length_a   1.000
_cell.length_b   1.000
_cell.length_c   1.000
_cell.angle_alpha   90.00
_cell.angle_beta   90.00
_cell.angle_gamma   90.00
#
_symmetry.space_group_name_H-M   'P 1'
#
loop_
_entity.id
_entity.type
_entity.pdbx_description
1 polymer ?
#
loop_
_entity_poly.entity_id
_entity_poly.type
_entity_poly.pdbx_seq_one_letter_code
_entity_poly.pdbx_strand_id
1 'polypeptide(L)'
;MPGLLLGDVFPNFEAETTNGQIKFHDFLGDSWGILFSHPRDYTPVCTTELGRAAKLSGDQRELAVFVIGQDKKLKLSLLYPATTGRNFDEILRVVDSLQLTAKNRVATPADWQPGERVMVPPNIPEEEAAAMFTAGIYSKELPSGRKYLRYTPQP
;
A
#
# COMPACT_ATOMS: atom_id res chain seq x y z
N MET A 1 -9.77 16.19 -16.33
CA MET A 1 -9.67 14.72 -16.49
C MET A 1 -10.40 14.07 -15.32
N PRO A 2 -11.02 12.89 -15.48
CA PRO A 2 -11.41 12.08 -14.33
C PRO A 2 -10.17 11.70 -13.50
N GLY A 3 -10.35 11.39 -12.22
CA GLY A 3 -9.29 10.82 -11.39
C GLY A 3 -9.03 9.35 -11.74
N LEU A 4 -7.82 8.86 -11.48
CA LEU A 4 -7.48 7.44 -11.61
C LEU A 4 -8.23 6.61 -10.57
N LEU A 5 -8.72 5.45 -10.99
CA LEU A 5 -9.39 4.45 -10.16
C LEU A 5 -8.42 3.34 -9.74
N LEU A 6 -8.78 2.58 -8.70
CA LEU A 6 -7.99 1.43 -8.28
C LEU A 6 -8.01 0.35 -9.37
N GLY A 7 -6.82 -0.11 -9.78
CA GLY A 7 -6.65 -1.06 -10.88
C GLY A 7 -6.41 -0.42 -12.26
N ASP A 8 -6.55 0.89 -12.41
CA ASP A 8 -6.16 1.60 -13.63
C ASP A 8 -4.65 1.52 -13.84
N VAL A 9 -4.21 1.40 -15.10
CA VAL A 9 -2.80 1.52 -15.47
C VAL A 9 -2.38 2.98 -15.31
N PHE A 10 -1.35 3.23 -14.49
CA PHE A 10 -0.85 4.56 -14.24
C PHE A 10 -0.24 5.16 -15.52
N PRO A 11 -0.44 6.46 -15.83
CA PRO A 11 0.09 7.06 -17.07
C PRO A 11 1.62 6.89 -17.21
N ASN A 12 2.08 6.44 -18.38
CA ASN A 12 3.50 6.45 -18.72
C ASN A 12 3.91 7.83 -19.24
N PHE A 13 3.97 8.81 -18.35
CA PHE A 13 4.34 10.18 -18.68
C PHE A 13 5.87 10.33 -18.83
N GLU A 14 6.28 11.37 -19.57
CA GLU A 14 7.65 11.85 -19.61
C GLU A 14 7.72 13.18 -18.84
N ALA A 15 8.77 13.39 -18.02
CA ALA A 15 8.91 14.57 -17.18
C ALA A 15 10.38 14.87 -16.86
N GLU A 16 10.70 16.15 -16.71
CA GLU A 16 11.97 16.60 -16.12
C GLU A 16 11.96 16.43 -14.60
N THR A 17 13.09 16.03 -14.03
CA THR A 17 13.28 15.83 -12.58
C THR A 17 14.60 16.43 -12.10
N THR A 18 14.84 16.44 -10.79
CA THR A 18 16.14 16.75 -10.18
C THR A 18 17.29 15.85 -10.66
N ASN A 19 16.97 14.73 -11.33
CA ASN A 19 17.90 13.72 -11.79
C ASN A 19 17.88 13.58 -13.33
N GLY A 20 17.30 14.57 -14.03
CA GLY A 20 17.12 14.61 -15.48
C GLY A 20 15.76 14.12 -15.96
N GLN A 21 15.59 14.01 -17.28
CA GLN A 21 14.35 13.55 -17.89
C GLN A 21 14.10 12.06 -17.58
N ILE A 22 12.89 11.74 -17.12
CA ILE A 22 12.42 10.36 -16.93
C ILE A 22 11.23 10.04 -17.82
N LYS A 23 11.03 8.75 -18.05
CA LYS A 23 9.79 8.15 -18.55
C LYS A 23 9.27 7.20 -17.49
N PHE A 24 8.02 7.38 -17.05
CA PHE A 24 7.61 6.90 -15.72
C PHE A 24 7.64 5.37 -15.56
N HIS A 25 7.21 4.59 -16.56
CA HIS A 25 7.24 3.12 -16.45
C HIS A 25 8.66 2.58 -16.55
N ASP A 26 9.50 3.23 -17.34
CA ASP A 26 10.88 2.85 -17.62
C ASP A 26 11.77 3.14 -16.38
N PHE A 27 11.54 4.29 -15.71
CA PHE A 27 12.11 4.65 -14.41
C PHE A 27 11.64 3.70 -13.29
N LEU A 28 10.36 3.31 -13.29
CA LEU A 28 9.80 2.41 -12.29
C LEU A 28 10.32 0.96 -12.45
N GLY A 29 10.67 0.53 -13.65
CA GLY A 29 11.15 -0.83 -13.93
C GLY A 29 10.20 -1.89 -13.39
N ASP A 30 10.74 -2.95 -12.78
CA ASP A 30 9.95 -4.00 -12.12
C ASP A 30 9.76 -3.75 -10.60
N SER A 31 9.94 -2.52 -10.14
CA SER A 31 9.77 -2.14 -8.72
C SER A 31 8.32 -1.77 -8.37
N TRP A 32 8.04 -1.73 -7.06
CA TRP A 32 6.89 -0.98 -6.54
C TRP A 32 7.22 0.51 -6.53
N GLY A 33 6.27 1.33 -6.94
CA GLY A 33 6.44 2.78 -7.04
C GLY A 33 5.54 3.51 -6.06
N ILE A 34 6.03 4.64 -5.56
CA ILE A 34 5.16 5.64 -4.93
C ILE A 34 5.43 6.98 -5.63
N LEU A 35 4.37 7.61 -6.14
CA LEU A 35 4.45 8.92 -6.76
C LEU A 35 3.73 9.95 -5.89
N PHE A 36 4.34 11.12 -5.73
CA PHE A 36 3.83 12.17 -4.85
C PHE A 36 3.76 13.56 -5.47
N SER A 37 2.98 14.41 -4.81
CA SER A 37 2.90 15.84 -5.06
C SER A 37 2.78 16.60 -3.73
N HIS A 38 3.22 17.85 -3.75
CA HIS A 38 3.09 18.80 -2.65
C HIS A 38 2.69 20.17 -3.22
N PRO A 39 1.88 20.98 -2.50
CA PRO A 39 1.33 22.24 -3.05
C PRO A 39 2.35 23.25 -3.61
N ARG A 40 3.51 23.43 -2.94
CA ARG A 40 4.60 24.30 -3.39
C ARG A 40 5.86 24.10 -2.54
N ASP A 41 7.03 24.27 -3.16
CA ASP A 41 8.32 24.43 -2.48
C ASP A 41 8.31 25.62 -1.50
N TYR A 42 9.27 25.63 -0.58
CA TYR A 42 9.46 26.68 0.43
C TYR A 42 8.23 26.94 1.32
N THR A 43 7.35 25.94 1.50
CA THR A 43 6.22 25.99 2.44
C THR A 43 6.41 24.98 3.57
N PRO A 44 6.04 25.31 4.83
CA PRO A 44 6.52 24.60 6.02
C PRO A 44 6.08 23.14 6.07
N VAL A 45 4.82 22.84 5.74
CA VAL A 45 4.29 21.47 5.72
C VAL A 45 5.05 20.63 4.69
N CYS A 46 5.17 21.11 3.45
CA CYS A 46 5.88 20.41 2.38
C CYS A 46 7.36 20.16 2.75
N THR A 47 8.03 21.12 3.38
CA THR A 47 9.40 20.94 3.88
C THR A 47 9.50 19.88 4.97
N THR A 48 8.55 19.81 5.91
CA THR A 48 8.55 18.73 6.92
C THR A 48 8.26 17.35 6.32
N GLU A 49 7.41 17.29 5.29
CA GLU A 49 7.05 16.06 4.60
C GLU A 49 8.19 15.51 3.74
N LEU A 50 8.81 16.38 2.91
CA LEU A 50 10.05 16.06 2.20
C LEU A 50 11.18 15.67 3.18
N GLY A 51 11.27 16.34 4.33
CA GLY A 51 12.22 16.01 5.39
C GLY A 51 11.95 14.68 6.10
N ARG A 52 10.72 14.16 6.10
CA ARG A 52 10.39 12.81 6.57
C ARG A 52 10.59 11.77 5.47
N ALA A 53 10.27 12.08 4.21
CA ALA A 53 10.60 11.25 3.04
C ALA A 53 12.10 10.98 2.99
N ALA A 54 12.94 12.01 2.99
CA ALA A 54 14.40 11.91 2.94
C ALA A 54 15.04 11.19 4.15
N LYS A 55 14.32 11.07 5.27
CA LYS A 55 14.75 10.28 6.44
C LYS A 55 14.31 8.81 6.38
N LEU A 56 13.29 8.50 5.59
CA LEU A 56 12.80 7.14 5.35
C LEU A 56 13.35 6.54 4.05
N SER A 57 13.83 7.37 3.11
CA SER A 57 14.47 6.92 1.88
C SER A 57 15.85 6.28 2.10
N GLY A 58 16.39 6.32 3.33
CA GLY A 58 17.46 5.41 3.77
C GLY A 58 17.10 3.93 3.60
N ASP A 59 15.80 3.59 3.70
CA ASP A 59 15.21 2.27 3.37
C ASP A 59 14.23 2.37 2.17
N GLN A 60 14.40 3.39 1.31
CA GLN A 60 13.65 3.68 0.08
C GLN A 60 12.10 3.62 0.15
N ARG A 61 11.44 4.78 0.34
CA ARG A 61 10.06 5.11 -0.11
C ARG A 61 9.89 6.64 -0.14
N GLU A 62 9.27 7.20 -1.18
CA GLU A 62 9.01 8.65 -1.31
C GLU A 62 7.50 8.95 -1.37
N LEU A 63 7.06 10.03 -0.71
CA LEU A 63 5.78 10.06 0.00
C LEU A 63 5.23 11.51 0.00
N ALA A 64 4.02 11.93 -0.43
CA ALA A 64 2.68 11.37 -0.71
C ALA A 64 2.46 10.16 -1.64
N VAL A 65 1.20 9.87 -1.99
CA VAL A 65 0.76 8.50 -2.27
C VAL A 65 -0.25 8.36 -3.40
N PHE A 66 0.26 8.12 -4.60
CA PHE A 66 -0.22 7.01 -5.40
C PHE A 66 0.72 5.82 -5.15
N VAL A 67 0.22 4.65 -4.74
CA VAL A 67 1.02 3.41 -4.74
C VAL A 67 0.80 2.68 -6.06
N ILE A 68 1.86 2.49 -6.84
CA ILE A 68 1.84 1.81 -8.13
C ILE A 68 2.49 0.44 -7.98
N GLY A 69 1.78 -0.61 -8.40
CA GLY A 69 2.32 -1.96 -8.43
C GLY A 69 3.31 -2.19 -9.57
N GLN A 70 4.04 -3.30 -9.52
CA GLN A 70 4.98 -3.73 -10.56
C GLN A 70 4.27 -3.90 -11.92
N ASP A 71 2.99 -4.28 -11.91
CA ASP A 71 2.06 -4.32 -13.05
C ASP A 71 1.60 -2.94 -13.55
N LYS A 72 2.26 -1.86 -13.10
CA LYS A 72 1.99 -0.45 -13.42
C LYS A 72 0.60 0.04 -13.03
N LYS A 73 -0.16 -0.71 -12.21
CA LYS A 73 -1.53 -0.35 -11.81
C LYS A 73 -1.58 0.38 -10.47
N LEU A 74 -2.50 1.33 -10.35
CA LEU A 74 -2.79 2.01 -9.08
C LEU A 74 -3.37 1.03 -8.05
N LYS A 75 -2.74 0.92 -6.89
CA LYS A 75 -3.13 0.01 -5.79
C LYS A 75 -3.80 0.73 -4.62
N LEU A 76 -3.38 1.96 -4.35
CA LEU A 76 -3.90 2.81 -3.27
C LEU A 76 -3.60 4.28 -3.59
N SER A 77 -4.52 5.18 -3.23
CA SER A 77 -4.33 6.62 -3.34
C SER A 77 -4.80 7.34 -2.08
N LEU A 78 -4.03 8.32 -1.60
CA LEU A 78 -4.39 9.17 -0.47
C LEU A 78 -4.44 10.63 -0.89
N LEU A 79 -5.59 11.27 -0.66
CA LEU A 79 -5.83 12.69 -0.97
C LEU A 79 -5.95 13.49 0.33
N TYR A 80 -4.93 14.28 0.63
CA TYR A 80 -4.86 15.15 1.82
C TYR A 80 -4.91 16.62 1.37
N PRO A 81 -5.64 17.51 2.09
CA PRO A 81 -5.60 18.94 1.83
C PRO A 81 -4.27 19.55 2.29
N ALA A 82 -3.87 20.68 1.70
CA ALA A 82 -2.63 21.39 2.05
C ALA A 82 -2.51 21.80 3.53
N THR A 83 -3.62 21.80 4.27
CA THR A 83 -3.72 22.09 5.71
C THR A 83 -3.46 20.88 6.61
N THR A 84 -3.25 19.69 6.06
CA THR A 84 -3.10 18.44 6.83
C THR A 84 -1.89 17.67 6.32
N GLY A 85 -0.81 17.67 7.09
CA GLY A 85 0.37 16.85 6.81
C GLY A 85 0.04 15.35 6.84
N ARG A 86 0.70 14.59 5.97
CA ARG A 86 0.48 13.15 5.81
C ARG A 86 1.16 12.37 6.94
N ASN A 87 0.57 11.24 7.36
CA ASN A 87 1.22 10.29 8.26
C ASN A 87 2.10 9.35 7.43
N PHE A 88 3.42 9.38 7.62
CA PHE A 88 4.37 8.61 6.81
C PHE A 88 4.41 7.13 7.22
N ASP A 89 4.17 6.86 8.50
CA ASP A 89 4.28 5.52 9.08
C ASP A 89 3.08 4.65 8.65
N GLU A 90 1.90 5.28 8.53
CA GLU A 90 0.73 4.68 7.87
C GLU A 90 1.02 4.29 6.41
N ILE A 91 1.80 5.10 5.68
CA ILE A 91 2.07 4.81 4.27
C ILE A 91 3.05 3.64 4.13
N LEU A 92 4.04 3.52 5.03
CA LEU A 92 4.87 2.31 5.11
C LEU A 92 3.98 1.08 5.39
N ARG A 93 3.13 1.16 6.41
CA ARG A 93 2.22 0.08 6.87
C ARG A 93 1.29 -0.41 5.76
N VAL A 94 0.68 0.48 4.96
CA VAL A 94 -0.18 0.04 3.84
C VAL A 94 0.62 -0.51 2.66
N VAL A 95 1.85 -0.06 2.42
CA VAL A 95 2.72 -0.68 1.39
C VAL A 95 3.11 -2.09 1.80
N ASP A 96 3.42 -2.31 3.07
CA ASP A 96 3.75 -3.65 3.59
C ASP A 96 2.52 -4.58 3.55
N SER A 97 1.33 -4.06 3.87
CA SER A 97 0.05 -4.76 3.64
C SER A 97 -0.17 -5.11 2.16
N LEU A 98 0.02 -4.16 1.24
CA LEU A 98 -0.14 -4.39 -0.21
C LEU A 98 0.85 -5.42 -0.75
N GLN A 99 2.10 -5.41 -0.29
CA GLN A 99 3.09 -6.40 -0.68
C GLN A 99 2.82 -7.78 -0.06
N LEU A 100 2.34 -7.84 1.18
CA LEU A 100 1.94 -9.08 1.85
C LEU A 100 0.73 -9.73 1.15
N THR A 101 -0.31 -8.94 0.85
CA THR A 101 -1.56 -9.41 0.22
C THR A 101 -1.44 -9.65 -1.28
N ALA A 102 -0.43 -9.08 -1.96
CA ALA A 102 -0.08 -9.44 -3.34
C ALA A 102 0.66 -10.79 -3.43
N LYS A 103 1.46 -11.16 -2.42
CA LYS A 103 2.21 -12.43 -2.38
C LYS A 103 1.39 -13.58 -1.79
N ASN A 104 0.61 -13.30 -0.74
CA ASN A 104 -0.16 -14.27 0.02
C ASN A 104 -1.65 -13.98 -0.10
N ARG A 105 -2.49 -15.01 -0.24
CA ARG A 105 -3.96 -14.91 -0.32
C ARG A 105 -4.59 -14.62 1.05
N VAL A 106 -4.21 -13.51 1.66
CA VAL A 106 -4.64 -13.00 2.97
C VAL A 106 -5.20 -11.58 2.82
N ALA A 107 -5.77 -11.02 3.88
CA ALA A 107 -6.08 -9.58 3.97
C ALA A 107 -5.73 -9.05 5.37
N THR A 108 -5.18 -7.84 5.48
CA THR A 108 -4.85 -7.25 6.78
C THR A 108 -6.11 -6.66 7.44
N PRO A 109 -6.39 -6.91 8.74
CA PRO A 109 -7.50 -6.28 9.44
C PRO A 109 -7.31 -4.76 9.63
N ALA A 110 -8.32 -4.11 10.20
CA ALA A 110 -8.21 -2.74 10.69
C ALA A 110 -7.04 -2.62 11.69
N ASP A 111 -6.35 -1.47 11.66
CA ASP A 111 -5.23 -1.08 12.53
C ASP A 111 -3.99 -2.00 12.53
N TRP A 112 -4.00 -3.07 11.72
CA TRP A 112 -2.96 -4.10 11.60
C TRP A 112 -1.53 -3.55 11.46
N GLN A 113 -0.60 -4.10 12.24
CA GLN A 113 0.84 -3.86 12.12
C GLN A 113 1.58 -5.09 11.57
N PRO A 114 2.74 -4.92 10.91
CA PRO A 114 3.57 -6.04 10.48
C PRO A 114 3.89 -7.03 11.62
N GLY A 115 3.67 -8.32 11.36
CA GLY A 115 3.77 -9.41 12.34
C GLY A 115 2.45 -9.77 13.03
N GLU A 116 1.41 -8.93 12.96
CA GLU A 116 0.10 -9.25 13.52
C GLU A 116 -0.71 -10.21 12.65
N ARG A 117 -1.73 -10.83 13.25
CA ARG A 117 -2.63 -11.79 12.58
C ARG A 117 -3.36 -11.15 11.41
N VAL A 118 -3.45 -11.90 10.32
CA VAL A 118 -4.17 -11.50 9.10
C VAL A 118 -5.45 -12.31 8.93
N MET A 119 -6.37 -11.80 8.12
CA MET A 119 -7.66 -12.41 7.79
C MET A 119 -7.49 -13.44 6.68
N VAL A 120 -8.21 -14.57 6.78
CA VAL A 120 -8.37 -15.54 5.69
C VAL A 120 -9.57 -15.11 4.82
N PRO A 121 -9.39 -14.76 3.53
CA PRO A 121 -10.45 -14.26 2.66
C PRO A 121 -11.68 -15.18 2.62
N PRO A 122 -12.91 -14.63 2.65
CA PRO A 122 -14.13 -15.41 2.85
C PRO A 122 -14.50 -16.33 1.67
N ASN A 123 -13.84 -16.18 0.52
CA ASN A 123 -14.01 -17.02 -0.66
C ASN A 123 -13.12 -18.29 -0.67
N ILE A 124 -12.25 -18.48 0.33
CA ILE A 124 -11.43 -19.70 0.47
C ILE A 124 -12.21 -20.73 1.33
N PRO A 125 -12.54 -21.94 0.85
CA PRO A 125 -13.16 -23.01 1.65
C PRO A 125 -12.36 -23.38 2.90
N GLU A 126 -12.98 -24.05 3.88
CA GLU A 126 -12.28 -24.47 5.12
C GLU A 126 -11.14 -25.46 4.83
N GLU A 127 -11.33 -26.41 3.92
CA GLU A 127 -10.32 -27.42 3.54
C GLU A 127 -9.12 -26.79 2.81
N GLU A 128 -9.37 -25.94 1.81
CA GLU A 128 -8.32 -25.19 1.10
C GLU A 128 -7.55 -24.29 2.05
N ALA A 129 -8.24 -23.58 2.94
CA ALA A 129 -7.61 -22.73 3.94
C ALA A 129 -6.75 -23.55 4.93
N ALA A 130 -7.22 -24.70 5.41
CA ALA A 130 -6.45 -25.55 6.31
C ALA A 130 -5.16 -26.10 5.68
N ALA A 131 -5.17 -26.36 4.37
CA ALA A 131 -3.97 -26.74 3.62
C ALA A 131 -3.00 -25.56 3.38
N MET A 132 -3.53 -24.35 3.15
CA MET A 132 -2.73 -23.15 2.89
C MET A 132 -2.11 -22.52 4.15
N PHE A 133 -2.83 -22.54 5.28
CA PHE A 133 -2.47 -21.80 6.50
C PHE A 133 -2.06 -22.77 7.62
N THR A 134 -0.95 -23.47 7.40
CA THR A 134 -0.41 -24.50 8.32
C THR A 134 -0.02 -23.96 9.70
N ALA A 135 0.19 -22.65 9.85
CA ALA A 135 0.36 -21.96 11.13
C ALA A 135 -0.92 -21.89 11.99
N GLY A 136 -2.07 -22.33 11.45
CA GLY A 136 -3.33 -22.49 12.15
C GLY A 136 -4.33 -21.37 11.89
N ILE A 137 -5.62 -21.75 11.85
CA ILE A 137 -6.74 -20.81 11.63
C ILE A 137 -7.57 -20.69 12.91
N TYR A 138 -7.84 -19.44 13.32
CA TYR A 138 -8.78 -19.11 14.38
C TYR A 138 -10.05 -18.51 13.76
N SER A 139 -11.16 -19.26 13.82
CA SER A 139 -12.50 -18.74 13.49
C SER A 139 -13.14 -18.15 14.75
N LYS A 140 -13.69 -16.94 14.65
CA LYS A 140 -14.49 -16.35 15.72
C LYS A 140 -15.98 -16.60 15.45
N GLU A 141 -16.64 -17.26 16.40
CA GLU A 141 -18.09 -17.48 16.35
C GLU A 141 -18.87 -16.15 16.44
N LEU A 142 -19.98 -16.08 15.71
CA LEU A 142 -20.80 -14.88 15.54
C LEU A 142 -22.30 -15.22 15.58
N PRO A 143 -23.18 -14.29 16.04
CA PRO A 143 -24.63 -14.52 16.08
C PRO A 143 -25.30 -14.83 14.74
N SER A 144 -24.60 -14.63 13.62
CA SER A 144 -25.06 -14.97 12.26
C SER A 144 -24.85 -16.44 11.86
N GLY A 145 -24.10 -17.22 12.66
CA GLY A 145 -23.70 -18.59 12.33
C GLY A 145 -22.76 -18.72 11.12
N ARG A 146 -22.24 -17.61 10.57
CA ARG A 146 -21.39 -17.60 9.37
C ARG A 146 -19.91 -17.48 9.75
N LYS A 147 -19.12 -18.52 9.45
CA LYS A 147 -17.66 -18.61 9.67
C LYS A 147 -16.81 -17.75 8.71
N TYR A 148 -17.16 -16.49 8.46
CA TYR A 148 -16.34 -15.59 7.62
C TYR A 148 -15.21 -14.90 8.40
N LEU A 149 -15.35 -14.75 9.72
CA LEU A 149 -14.41 -14.01 10.56
C LEU A 149 -13.26 -14.92 11.03
N ARG A 150 -12.39 -15.27 10.07
CA ARG A 150 -11.26 -16.20 10.24
C ARG A 150 -9.93 -15.46 10.21
N TYR A 151 -9.07 -15.75 11.18
CA TYR A 151 -7.73 -15.21 11.34
C TYR A 151 -6.67 -16.32 11.17
N THR A 152 -5.47 -15.95 10.73
CA THR A 152 -4.26 -16.78 10.72
C THR A 152 -3.08 -15.92 11.20
N PRO A 153 -1.99 -16.50 11.76
CA PRO A 153 -0.70 -15.81 11.82
C PRO A 153 -0.30 -15.29 10.43
N GLN A 154 0.50 -14.22 10.39
CA GLN A 154 1.10 -13.76 9.14
C GLN A 154 2.01 -14.86 8.55
N PRO A 155 1.85 -15.21 7.26
CA PRO A 155 2.76 -16.10 6.53
C PRO A 155 4.05 -15.39 6.07
#